data_AF-A0A4S8IKA5-F1
#
_entry.id   AF-A0A4S8IKA5-F1
#
_cell.length_a   1.000
_cell.length_b   1.000
_cell.length_c   1.000
_cell.angle_alpha   90.00
_cell.angle_beta   90.00
_cell.angle_gamma   90.00
#
_symmetry.space_group_name_H-M   'P 1'
#
loop_
_entity.id
_entity.type
_entity.pdbx_description
1 polymer ?
#
loop_
_entity_poly.entity_id
_entity_poly.type
_entity_poly.pdbx_seq_one_letter_code
_entity_poly.pdbx_strand_id
1 'polypeptide(L)' 'MEGLKQFNSMDRKPLHCHGGEQITKGFLKSYQNLHFYWILGAGHFVPVDQPCISLQMIAAITHSPAVSS' A
#
# COMPACT_ATOMS: atom_id res chain seq x y z
N MET A 1 24.81 5.61 -2.00
CA MET A 1 24.24 4.38 -2.62
C MET A 1 23.43 3.55 -1.63
N GLU A 2 23.60 3.79 -0.35
CA GLU A 2 22.54 4.29 0.53
C GLU A 2 21.67 5.33 -0.20
N GLY A 3 20.35 5.42 0.00
CA GLY A 3 19.50 4.49 0.75
C GLY A 3 19.13 3.21 0.00
N LEU A 4 19.55 3.01 -1.25
CA LEU A 4 19.09 1.91 -2.10
C LEU A 4 19.37 0.52 -1.49
N LYS A 5 20.54 0.32 -0.86
CA LYS A 5 20.86 -0.94 -0.17
C LYS A 5 19.86 -1.24 0.95
N GLN A 6 19.61 -0.28 1.84
CA GLN A 6 18.69 -0.48 2.96
C GLN A 6 17.20 -0.46 2.55
N PHE A 7 16.80 0.24 1.48
CA PHE A 7 15.50 -0.02 0.86
C PHE A 7 15.43 -1.47 0.39
N ASN A 8 16.40 -1.94 -0.40
CA ASN A 8 16.39 -3.31 -0.94
C ASN A 8 16.33 -4.37 0.16
N SER A 9 17.00 -4.18 1.31
CA SER A 9 16.97 -5.13 2.44
C SER A 9 15.70 -5.08 3.31
N MET A 10 14.78 -4.12 3.13
CA MET A 10 13.56 -4.07 3.94
C MET A 10 12.49 -5.09 3.51
N ASP A 11 11.80 -5.64 4.50
CA ASP A 11 10.66 -6.52 4.27
C ASP A 11 9.43 -5.79 3.70
N ARG A 12 8.53 -6.59 3.11
CA ARG A 12 7.23 -6.16 2.60
C ARG A 12 6.17 -6.38 3.68
N LYS A 13 5.49 -5.32 4.11
CA LYS A 13 4.35 -5.40 5.05
C LYS A 13 3.07 -5.71 4.25
N PRO A 14 2.25 -6.71 4.62
CA PRO A 14 0.99 -6.99 3.94
C PRO A 14 -0.01 -5.86 4.15
N LEU A 15 -0.90 -5.67 3.17
CA LEU A 15 -2.01 -4.72 3.20
C LEU A 15 -3.32 -5.50 3.10
N HIS A 16 -4.29 -5.13 3.95
CA HIS A 16 -5.61 -5.74 4.06
C HIS A 16 -6.68 -4.64 3.96
N CYS A 17 -7.80 -4.96 3.31
CA CYS A 17 -8.95 -4.06 3.26
C CYS A 17 -9.64 -4.02 4.62
N HIS A 18 -10.04 -2.84 5.08
CA HIS A 18 -10.77 -2.70 6.34
C HIS A 18 -12.16 -3.38 6.25
N GLY A 19 -12.61 -4.00 7.33
CA GLY A 19 -13.93 -4.66 7.40
C GLY A 19 -14.11 -5.96 6.59
N GLY A 20 -13.05 -6.48 5.95
CA GLY A 20 -13.08 -7.74 5.20
C GLY A 20 -12.33 -8.89 5.88
N GLU A 21 -12.32 -10.06 5.21
CA GLU A 21 -11.41 -11.16 5.57
C GLU A 21 -9.94 -10.69 5.49
N GLN A 22 -9.07 -11.29 6.31
CA GLN A 22 -7.62 -10.97 6.40
C GLN A 22 -6.81 -11.49 5.19
N ILE A 23 -7.40 -11.45 3.99
CA ILE A 23 -6.73 -11.74 2.73
C ILE A 23 -5.74 -10.60 2.44
N THR A 24 -4.49 -10.94 2.13
CA THR A 24 -3.51 -9.96 1.66
C THR A 24 -3.93 -9.46 0.27
N LYS A 25 -4.19 -8.16 0.15
CA LYS A 25 -4.56 -7.48 -1.10
C LYS A 25 -3.42 -6.65 -1.70
N GLY A 26 -2.33 -6.48 -0.97
CA GLY A 26 -1.15 -5.78 -1.43
C GLY A 26 0.01 -5.86 -0.45
N PHE A 27 1.10 -5.21 -0.79
CA PHE A 27 2.27 -5.06 0.06
C PHE A 27 2.80 -3.62 0.03
N LEU A 28 3.19 -3.11 1.19
CA LEU A 28 3.93 -1.85 1.33
C LEU A 28 5.39 -2.14 1.67
N LYS A 29 6.30 -1.47 0.97
CA LYS A 29 7.72 -1.37 1.32
C LYS A 29 8.11 0.11 1.35
N SER A 30 8.44 0.61 2.53
CA SER A 30 8.62 2.06 2.79
C SER A 30 9.98 2.36 3.42
N TYR A 31 10.73 3.32 2.86
CA TYR A 31 11.98 3.81 3.43
C TYR A 31 12.05 5.33 3.33
N GLN A 32 12.20 6.02 4.46
CA GLN A 32 12.10 7.48 4.56
C GLN A 32 10.80 7.98 3.88
N ASN A 33 10.88 8.92 2.94
CA ASN A 33 9.75 9.46 2.18
C ASN A 33 9.38 8.64 0.93
N LEU A 34 10.02 7.50 0.68
CA LEU A 34 9.65 6.60 -0.42
C LEU A 34 8.73 5.48 0.06
N HIS A 35 7.52 5.43 -0.49
CA HIS A 35 6.53 4.38 -0.23
C HIS A 35 6.25 3.62 -1.53
N PHE A 36 6.67 2.36 -1.60
CA PHE A 36 6.43 1.48 -2.74
C PHE A 36 5.30 0.51 -2.44
N TYR A 37 4.22 0.60 -3.21
CA TYR A 37 3.03 -0.23 -3.09
C TYR A 37 3.00 -1.27 -4.21
N TRP A 38 2.84 -2.54 -3.86
CA TRP A 38 2.59 -3.63 -4.79
C TRP A 38 1.18 -4.16 -4.53
N ILE A 39 0.21 -3.77 -5.35
CA ILE A 39 -1.20 -4.14 -5.17
C ILE A 39 -1.49 -5.43 -5.96
N LEU A 40 -2.09 -6.43 -5.31
CA LEU A 40 -2.35 -7.74 -5.90
C LEU A 40 -3.68 -7.73 -6.66
N GLY A 41 -3.73 -8.41 -7.80
CA GLY A 41 -4.94 -8.47 -8.63
C GLY A 41 -5.37 -7.11 -9.20
N ALA A 42 -4.42 -6.19 -9.38
CA ALA A 42 -4.62 -4.89 -10.03
C ALA A 42 -3.76 -4.79 -11.29
N GLY A 43 -4.31 -4.20 -12.34
CA GLY A 43 -3.62 -3.84 -13.57
C GLY A 43 -3.22 -2.37 -13.61
N HIS A 44 -3.35 -1.75 -14.79
CA HIS A 44 -2.96 -0.36 -15.02
C HIS A 44 -3.80 0.65 -14.21
N PHE A 45 -5.08 0.35 -13.97
CA PHE A 45 -6.02 1.23 -13.28
C PHE A 45 -6.35 0.68 -11.88
N VAL A 46 -5.36 0.72 -10.98
CA VAL A 46 -5.47 0.17 -9.60
C VAL A 46 -6.76 0.57 -8.85
N PRO A 47 -7.30 1.81 -8.95
CA PRO A 47 -8.58 2.17 -8.31
C PRO A 47 -9.82 1.45 -8.87
N VAL A 48 -9.77 0.98 -10.11
CA VAL A 48 -10.85 0.19 -10.73
C VAL A 48 -10.79 -1.25 -10.25
N ASP A 49 -9.60 -1.84 -10.21
CA ASP A 49 -9.42 -3.26 -9.87
C ASP A 49 -9.42 -3.53 -8.35
N GLN A 50 -8.88 -2.59 -7.55
CA GLN A 50 -8.74 -2.70 -6.10
C GLN A 50 -9.13 -1.38 -5.39
N PRO A 51 -10.43 -1.00 -5.41
CA PRO A 51 -10.91 0.28 -4.90
C PRO A 51 -10.61 0.50 -3.41
N CYS A 52 -10.83 -0.52 -2.55
CA CYS A 52 -10.60 -0.40 -1.10
C CYS A 52 -9.14 -0.07 -0.75
N ILE A 53 -8.19 -0.84 -1.31
CA ILE A 53 -6.76 -0.61 -1.05
C ILE A 53 -6.28 0.69 -1.69
N SER A 54 -6.85 1.07 -2.84
CA SER A 54 -6.54 2.35 -3.47
C SER A 54 -6.96 3.54 -2.61
N LEU A 55 -8.16 3.49 -2.01
CA LEU A 55 -8.62 4.52 -1.07
C LEU A 55 -7.73 4.57 0.18
N GLN A 56 -7.41 3.42 0.77
CA GLN A 56 -6.50 3.33 1.93
C GLN A 56 -5.10 3.87 1.61
N MET A 57 -4.55 3.55 0.44
CA MET A 57 -3.26 4.05 -0.05
C MET A 57 -3.26 5.57 -0.20
N ILE A 58 -4.25 6.13 -0.91
CA ILE A 58 -4.35 7.59 -1.13
C ILE A 58 -4.61 8.32 0.19
N ALA A 59 -5.44 7.78 1.08
CA ALA A 59 -5.67 8.36 2.40
C ALA A 59 -4.41 8.37 3.26
N ALA A 60 -3.60 7.30 3.25
CA ALA A 60 -2.31 7.25 3.94
C ALA A 60 -1.30 8.27 3.38
N ILE A 61 -1.23 8.46 2.06
CA ILE A 61 -0.34 9.44 1.41
C ILE A 61 -0.79 10.88 1.72
N THR A 62 -2.09 11.15 1.67
CA THR A 62 -2.68 12.49 1.88
C THR A 62 -2.91 12.83 3.36
N HIS A 63 -2.65 11.89 4.28
CA HIS A 63 -3.00 12.00 5.71
C HIS A 63 -4.49 12.32 5.94
N SER A 64 -5.36 11.78 5.08
CA SER A 64 -6.81 12.01 5.09
C SER A 64 -7.51 11.09 6.10
N PRO A 65 -8.54 11.59 6.84
CA PRO A 65 -9.33 10.78 7.77
C PRO A 65 -10.27 9.76 7.09
N ALA A 66 -10.28 9.66 5.76
CA ALA A 66 -11.21 8.84 4.98
C ALA A 66 -11.17 7.31 5.23
N VAL A 67 -10.25 6.81 6.08
CA VAL A 67 -10.18 5.39 6.50
C VAL A 67 -10.93 5.11 7.81
N SER A 68 -11.65 6.12 8.35
CA SER A 68 -12.22 6.11 9.71
C SER A 68 -13.74 5.96 9.75
N SER A 69 -14.36 5.45 8.68
CA SER A 69 -15.83 5.40 8.49
C SER A 69 -16.28 4.04 7.98
#